data_AF-A0A372DVP5-F1
#
_entry.id   AF-A0A372DVP5-F1
#
_cell.length_a   1.000
_cell.length_b   1.000
_cell.length_c   1.000
_cell.angle_alpha   90.00
_cell.angle_beta   90.00
_cell.angle_gamma   90.00
#
_symmetry.space_group_name_H-M   'P 1'
#
loop_
_entity.id
_entity.type
_entity.pdbx_description
1 polymer ?
#
loop_
_entity_poly.entity_id
_entity_poly.type
_entity_poly.pdbx_seq_one_letter_code
_entity_poly.pdbx_strand_id
1 'polypeptide(L)'
;MGAAQLETQRVAESLVSRGLLVSRDAQVSYTDITLADERLRIAREGIVMRAEVARIVRARYRVGEASELETVAPSADSLRAVDDFYRARRDAQVARLRLLATLGLDSVNADSLRFAPAPVSAVSVPLLRTLLDSAYAARPDLWAARTGIEGIGKRLKWERSRVFSFVLSLNARLNDPKPVSLAPGAAIGLPIFNRNQGRISRVKAELEQASWQYLALRQTVNLDVREAYAQYEQATQSVALWERSYLPNLSDALRRSTNAFINGDFAYVQVAETTRQLLDAQQRAADARADQRRALARLRYAVGGRF
;
A
#
# COMPACT_ATOMS: atom_id res chain seq x y z
N MET A 1 14.29 30.73 13.08
CA MET A 1 13.00 30.18 13.51
C MET A 1 13.07 29.76 14.97
N GLY A 2 12.00 30.02 15.73
CA GLY A 2 11.88 29.59 17.13
C GLY A 2 11.49 28.11 17.25
N ALA A 3 11.70 27.49 18.41
CA ALA A 3 11.37 26.08 18.63
C ALA A 3 9.89 25.74 18.36
N ALA A 4 8.97 26.69 18.63
CA ALA A 4 7.55 26.52 18.33
C ALA A 4 7.26 26.46 16.82
N GLN A 5 7.98 27.22 15.99
CA GLN A 5 7.81 27.19 14.53
C GLN A 5 8.29 25.85 13.94
N LEU A 6 9.41 25.33 14.45
CA LEU A 6 9.95 24.02 14.04
C LEU A 6 9.00 22.88 14.46
N GLU A 7 8.34 23.01 15.60
CA GLU A 7 7.33 22.03 16.04
C GLU A 7 6.09 22.04 15.12
N THR A 8 5.59 23.22 14.73
CA THR A 8 4.51 23.33 13.74
C THR A 8 4.90 22.69 12.41
N GLN A 9 6.14 22.92 11.94
CA GLN A 9 6.64 22.31 10.70
C GLN A 9 6.74 20.79 10.82
N ARG A 10 7.20 20.25 11.95
CA ARG A 10 7.23 18.81 12.22
C ARG A 10 5.84 18.18 12.14
N VAL A 11 4.83 18.85 12.69
CA VAL A 11 3.42 18.39 12.62
C VAL A 11 2.91 18.41 11.18
N ALA A 12 3.20 19.48 10.42
CA ALA A 12 2.83 19.58 9.01
C ALA A 12 3.41 18.42 8.18
N GLU A 13 4.70 18.12 8.33
CA GLU A 13 5.35 16.99 7.64
C GLU A 13 4.74 15.64 8.05
N SER A 14 4.37 15.47 9.32
CA SER A 14 3.67 14.27 9.77
C SER A 14 2.29 14.12 9.10
N LEU A 15 1.59 15.21 8.81
CA LEU A 15 0.32 15.17 8.08
C LEU A 15 0.53 14.80 6.61
N VAL A 16 1.57 15.33 5.96
CA VAL A 16 1.94 14.94 4.59
C VAL A 16 2.25 13.45 4.53
N SER A 17 3.03 12.92 5.48
CA SER A 17 3.30 11.48 5.57
C SER A 17 2.03 10.64 5.68
N ARG A 18 1.04 11.10 6.48
CA ARG A 18 -0.27 10.41 6.59
C ARG A 18 -1.07 10.49 5.29
N GLY A 19 -1.04 11.63 4.60
CA GLY A 19 -1.67 11.78 3.29
C GLY A 19 -1.10 10.81 2.25
N LEU A 20 0.23 10.64 2.22
CA LEU A 20 0.89 9.67 1.34
C LEU A 20 0.53 8.22 1.69
N LEU A 21 0.40 7.88 2.98
CA LEU A 21 -0.07 6.58 3.44
C LEU A 21 -1.49 6.29 2.92
N VAL A 22 -2.42 7.21 3.14
CA VAL A 22 -3.81 7.07 2.65
C VAL A 22 -3.85 6.94 1.13
N SER A 23 -3.04 7.72 0.40
CA SER A 23 -2.96 7.64 -1.06
C SER A 23 -2.47 6.27 -1.53
N ARG A 24 -1.43 5.71 -0.89
CA ARG A 24 -0.94 4.35 -1.15
C ARG A 24 -2.02 3.31 -0.86
N ASP A 25 -2.66 3.39 0.29
CA ASP A 25 -3.66 2.42 0.72
C ASP A 25 -4.88 2.44 -0.21
N ALA A 26 -5.31 3.62 -0.66
CA ALA A 26 -6.34 3.75 -1.68
C ALA A 26 -5.93 3.11 -3.01
N GLN A 27 -4.68 3.27 -3.47
CA GLN A 27 -4.18 2.63 -4.69
C GLN A 27 -4.11 1.10 -4.57
N VAL A 28 -3.72 0.59 -3.41
CA VAL A 28 -3.69 -0.85 -3.11
C VAL A 28 -5.11 -1.42 -3.09
N SER A 29 -6.02 -0.81 -2.33
CA SER A 29 -7.43 -1.23 -2.27
C SER A 29 -8.11 -1.16 -3.65
N TYR A 30 -7.78 -0.16 -4.47
CA TYR A 30 -8.28 -0.07 -5.86
C TYR A 30 -7.75 -1.22 -6.72
N THR A 31 -6.47 -1.57 -6.57
CA THR A 31 -5.88 -2.70 -7.26
C THR A 31 -6.57 -4.01 -6.85
N ASP A 32 -6.87 -4.18 -5.56
CA ASP A 32 -7.53 -5.37 -5.01
C ASP A 32 -8.94 -5.58 -5.57
N ILE A 33 -9.76 -4.53 -5.70
CA ILE A 33 -11.07 -4.68 -6.34
C ILE A 33 -10.95 -5.01 -7.82
N THR A 34 -10.03 -4.38 -8.57
CA THR A 34 -9.85 -4.69 -9.99
C THR A 34 -9.35 -6.13 -10.20
N LEU A 35 -8.54 -6.66 -9.28
CA LEU A 35 -8.14 -8.07 -9.28
C LEU A 35 -9.33 -8.99 -8.98
N ALA A 36 -10.15 -8.65 -7.99
CA ALA A 36 -11.31 -9.46 -7.62
C ALA A 36 -12.36 -9.50 -8.72
N ASP A 37 -12.63 -8.37 -9.38
CA ASP A 37 -13.51 -8.28 -10.55
C ASP A 37 -12.96 -9.11 -11.73
N GLU A 38 -11.64 -9.10 -11.95
CA GLU A 38 -10.99 -9.92 -12.97
C GLU A 38 -11.07 -11.43 -12.65
N ARG A 39 -10.86 -11.83 -11.40
CA ARG A 39 -11.04 -13.21 -10.96
C ARG A 39 -12.49 -13.67 -11.11
N LEU A 40 -13.46 -12.79 -10.86
CA LEU A 40 -14.87 -13.06 -11.11
C LEU A 40 -15.15 -13.26 -12.61
N ARG A 41 -14.52 -12.47 -13.49
CA ARG A 41 -14.59 -12.65 -14.95
C ARG A 41 -14.03 -14.02 -15.36
N ILE A 42 -12.84 -14.38 -14.89
CA ILE A 42 -12.21 -15.68 -15.16
C ILE A 42 -13.08 -16.84 -14.65
N ALA A 43 -13.67 -16.72 -13.46
CA ALA A 43 -14.56 -17.76 -12.92
C ALA A 43 -15.84 -17.93 -13.77
N ARG A 44 -16.38 -16.83 -14.30
CA ARG A 44 -17.51 -16.88 -15.25
C ARG A 44 -17.13 -17.58 -16.55
N GLU A 45 -15.94 -17.30 -17.08
CA GLU A 45 -15.41 -18.00 -18.26
C GLU A 45 -15.22 -19.50 -17.97
N GLY A 46 -14.72 -19.83 -16.78
CA GLY A 46 -14.57 -21.22 -16.32
C GLY A 46 -15.89 -21.99 -16.30
N ILE A 47 -17.02 -21.36 -15.93
CA ILE A 47 -18.34 -21.98 -16.04
C ILE A 47 -18.64 -22.33 -17.50
N VAL A 48 -18.50 -21.38 -18.42
CA VAL A 48 -18.83 -21.57 -19.84
C VAL A 48 -17.97 -22.68 -20.44
N MET A 49 -16.66 -22.64 -20.21
CA MET A 49 -15.72 -23.62 -20.75
C MET A 49 -16.01 -25.04 -20.25
N ARG A 50 -16.23 -25.22 -18.95
CA ARG A 50 -16.46 -26.55 -18.36
C ARG A 50 -17.85 -27.09 -18.68
N ALA A 51 -18.87 -26.23 -18.75
CA ALA A 51 -20.21 -26.61 -19.17
C ALA A 51 -20.24 -27.10 -20.63
N GLU A 52 -19.48 -26.46 -21.51
CA GLU A 52 -19.39 -26.86 -22.91
C GLU A 52 -18.72 -28.24 -23.06
N VAL A 53 -17.63 -28.50 -22.34
CA VAL A 53 -16.99 -29.81 -22.33
C VAL A 53 -17.94 -30.89 -21.81
N ALA A 54 -18.68 -30.61 -20.72
CA ALA A 54 -19.68 -31.54 -20.19
C ALA A 54 -20.82 -31.81 -21.21
N ARG A 55 -21.23 -30.80 -21.98
CA ARG A 55 -22.23 -30.94 -23.06
C ARG A 55 -21.74 -31.87 -24.16
N ILE A 56 -20.48 -31.74 -24.59
CA ILE A 56 -19.89 -32.60 -25.63
C ILE A 56 -19.83 -34.06 -25.15
N VAL A 57 -19.35 -34.31 -23.92
CA VAL A 57 -19.28 -35.69 -23.38
C VAL A 57 -20.68 -36.32 -23.27
N ARG A 58 -21.70 -35.57 -22.84
CA ARG A 58 -23.08 -36.06 -22.80
C ARG A 58 -23.65 -36.34 -24.19
N ALA A 59 -23.27 -35.57 -25.21
CA ALA A 59 -23.69 -35.83 -26.58
C ALA A 59 -23.12 -37.14 -27.09
N ARG A 60 -21.83 -37.41 -26.84
CA ARG A 60 -21.16 -38.69 -27.19
C ARG A 60 -21.80 -39.89 -26.48
N TYR A 61 -22.16 -39.74 -25.20
CA TYR A 61 -22.89 -40.78 -24.46
C TYR A 61 -24.24 -41.11 -25.13
N ARG A 62 -25.02 -40.11 -25.53
CA ARG A 62 -26.34 -40.31 -26.16
C ARG A 62 -26.28 -41.06 -27.49
N VAL A 63 -25.18 -40.95 -28.23
CA VAL A 63 -24.96 -41.66 -29.50
C VAL A 63 -24.18 -42.98 -29.31
N GLY A 64 -23.89 -43.38 -28.06
CA GLY A 64 -23.22 -44.64 -27.73
C GLY A 64 -21.69 -44.63 -27.87
N GLU A 65 -21.07 -43.46 -28.08
CA GLU A 65 -19.62 -43.29 -28.27
C GLU A 65 -18.85 -43.06 -26.96
N ALA A 66 -19.56 -42.96 -25.83
CA ALA A 66 -19.00 -42.81 -24.50
C ALA A 66 -19.84 -43.61 -23.49
N SER A 67 -19.25 -43.96 -22.35
CA SER A 67 -19.95 -44.62 -21.25
C SER A 67 -20.62 -43.61 -20.31
N GLU A 68 -21.63 -44.04 -19.56
CA GLU A 68 -22.27 -43.18 -18.54
C GLU A 68 -21.26 -42.70 -17.48
N LEU A 69 -20.32 -43.58 -17.09
CA LEU A 69 -19.25 -43.27 -16.13
C LEU A 69 -18.37 -42.10 -16.61
N GLU A 70 -18.12 -41.98 -17.91
CA GLU A 70 -17.34 -40.88 -18.48
C GLU A 70 -18.05 -39.52 -18.39
N THR A 71 -19.38 -39.49 -18.19
CA THR A 71 -20.15 -38.25 -18.03
C THR A 71 -20.06 -37.66 -16.62
N VAL A 72 -19.64 -38.46 -15.63
CA VAL A 72 -19.64 -38.09 -14.21
C VAL A 72 -18.61 -36.99 -13.94
N ALA A 73 -17.36 -37.20 -14.34
CA ALA A 73 -16.28 -36.24 -14.09
C ALA A 73 -16.52 -34.85 -14.75
N PRO A 74 -16.89 -34.75 -16.05
CA PRO A 74 -17.26 -33.47 -16.66
C PRO A 74 -18.43 -32.77 -15.97
N SER A 75 -19.44 -33.53 -15.53
CA SER A 75 -20.58 -32.96 -14.81
C SER A 75 -20.17 -32.41 -13.44
N ALA A 76 -19.33 -33.13 -12.70
CA ALA A 76 -18.77 -32.68 -11.43
C ALA A 76 -17.88 -31.44 -11.60
N ASP A 77 -17.06 -31.39 -12.64
CA ASP A 77 -16.21 -30.24 -12.95
C ASP A 77 -17.01 -28.99 -13.32
N SER A 78 -18.13 -29.15 -14.05
CA SER A 78 -19.05 -28.05 -14.32
C SER A 78 -19.71 -27.52 -13.04
N LEU A 79 -20.06 -28.39 -12.09
CA LEU A 79 -20.62 -27.97 -10.79
C LEU A 79 -19.57 -27.25 -9.92
N ARG A 80 -18.32 -27.74 -9.92
CA ARG A 80 -17.21 -27.08 -9.23
C ARG A 80 -16.98 -25.65 -9.76
N ALA A 81 -17.10 -25.45 -11.07
CA ALA A 81 -16.99 -24.13 -11.69
C ALA A 81 -18.02 -23.11 -11.14
N VAL A 82 -19.23 -23.59 -10.83
CA VAL A 82 -20.29 -22.77 -10.25
C VAL A 82 -19.97 -22.37 -8.81
N ASP A 83 -19.41 -23.28 -8.00
CA ASP A 83 -18.93 -22.95 -6.65
C ASP A 83 -17.79 -21.90 -6.70
N ASP A 84 -16.81 -22.11 -7.58
CA ASP A 84 -15.69 -21.17 -7.78
C ASP A 84 -16.18 -19.76 -8.15
N PHE A 85 -17.22 -19.66 -9.00
CA PHE A 85 -17.86 -18.39 -9.32
C PHE A 85 -18.51 -17.72 -8.12
N TYR A 86 -19.25 -18.45 -7.29
CA TYR A 86 -19.88 -17.87 -6.10
C TYR A 86 -18.84 -17.39 -5.08
N ARG A 87 -17.72 -18.12 -4.93
CA ARG A 87 -16.58 -17.68 -4.12
C ARG A 87 -15.98 -16.38 -4.67
N ALA A 88 -15.67 -16.34 -5.95
CA ALA A 88 -15.10 -15.14 -6.60
C ALA A 88 -16.05 -13.94 -6.50
N ARG A 89 -17.37 -14.17 -6.63
CA ARG A 89 -18.40 -13.12 -6.50
C ARG A 89 -18.42 -12.52 -5.09
N ARG A 90 -18.41 -13.37 -4.06
CA ARG A 90 -18.31 -12.93 -2.66
C ARG A 90 -17.02 -12.15 -2.42
N ASP A 91 -15.89 -12.63 -2.92
CA ASP A 91 -14.60 -11.98 -2.73
C ASP A 91 -14.55 -10.59 -3.38
N ALA A 92 -15.15 -10.44 -4.57
CA ALA A 92 -15.34 -9.13 -5.21
C ALA A 92 -16.24 -8.19 -4.41
N GLN A 93 -17.32 -8.70 -3.79
CA GLN A 93 -18.15 -7.90 -2.88
C GLN A 93 -17.37 -7.42 -1.65
N VAL A 94 -16.56 -8.30 -1.03
CA VAL A 94 -15.73 -7.91 0.12
C VAL A 94 -14.66 -6.89 -0.26
N ALA A 95 -13.97 -7.09 -1.39
CA ALA A 95 -12.96 -6.15 -1.88
C ALA A 95 -13.57 -4.76 -2.14
N ARG A 96 -14.79 -4.71 -2.67
CA ARG A 96 -15.54 -3.46 -2.90
C ARG A 96 -15.84 -2.73 -1.59
N LEU A 97 -16.35 -3.42 -0.58
CA LEU A 97 -16.63 -2.83 0.73
C LEU A 97 -15.34 -2.30 1.39
N ARG A 98 -14.22 -3.02 1.26
CA ARG A 98 -12.91 -2.56 1.75
C ARG A 98 -12.43 -1.29 1.06
N LEU A 99 -12.61 -1.18 -0.26
CA LEU A 99 -12.27 0.05 -0.98
C LEU A 99 -13.12 1.23 -0.51
N LEU A 100 -14.44 1.07 -0.40
CA LEU A 100 -15.33 2.13 0.07
C LEU A 100 -14.96 2.61 1.49
N ALA A 101 -14.67 1.66 2.39
CA ALA A 101 -14.18 1.99 3.73
C ALA A 101 -12.84 2.74 3.69
N THR A 102 -11.90 2.34 2.82
CA THR A 102 -10.61 3.03 2.64
C THR A 102 -10.79 4.46 2.13
N LEU A 103 -11.80 4.70 1.28
CA LEU A 103 -12.12 6.01 0.72
C LEU A 103 -13.04 6.85 1.63
N GLY A 104 -13.51 6.31 2.76
CA GLY A 104 -14.48 6.96 3.62
C GLY A 104 -15.86 7.17 2.96
N LEU A 105 -16.21 6.34 1.99
CA LEU A 105 -17.47 6.39 1.27
C LEU A 105 -18.50 5.42 1.88
N ASP A 106 -19.76 5.82 1.89
CA ASP A 106 -20.87 4.97 2.32
C ASP A 106 -21.10 3.81 1.31
N SER A 107 -21.49 2.65 1.84
CA SER A 107 -21.79 1.43 1.09
C SER A 107 -23.19 1.38 0.48
N VAL A 108 -24.07 2.34 0.79
CA VAL A 108 -25.48 2.34 0.38
C VAL A 108 -25.68 2.23 -1.15
N ASN A 109 -24.68 2.58 -1.97
CA ASN A 109 -24.72 2.40 -3.43
C ASN A 109 -23.51 1.64 -3.98
N ALA A 110 -22.90 0.74 -3.20
CA ALA A 110 -21.69 0.02 -3.59
C ALA A 110 -21.84 -0.68 -4.96
N ASP A 111 -23.00 -1.25 -5.24
CA ASP A 111 -23.27 -2.04 -6.44
C ASP A 111 -23.42 -1.22 -7.73
N SER A 112 -23.63 0.09 -7.65
CA SER A 112 -23.75 0.97 -8.83
C SER A 112 -22.39 1.39 -9.40
N LEU A 113 -21.33 1.35 -8.58
CA LEU A 113 -19.99 1.73 -9.00
C LEU A 113 -19.36 0.66 -9.89
N ARG A 114 -18.66 1.08 -10.94
CA ARG A 114 -17.85 0.20 -11.80
C ARG A 114 -16.40 0.64 -11.70
N PHE A 115 -15.53 -0.32 -11.44
CA PHE A 115 -14.09 -0.09 -11.39
C PHE A 115 -13.48 -0.71 -12.64
N ALA A 116 -12.67 0.08 -13.35
CA ALA A 116 -11.96 -0.40 -14.52
C ALA A 116 -10.48 -0.54 -14.16
N PRO A 117 -9.76 -1.54 -14.69
CA PRO A 117 -8.31 -1.57 -14.57
C PRO A 117 -7.74 -0.26 -15.12
N ALA A 118 -6.83 0.38 -14.38
CA ALA A 118 -6.10 1.52 -14.91
C ALA A 118 -5.35 1.09 -16.19
N PRO A 119 -5.34 1.93 -17.24
CA PRO A 119 -4.62 1.62 -18.47
C PRO A 119 -3.15 1.34 -18.16
N VAL A 120 -2.56 0.38 -18.87
CA VAL A 120 -1.15 0.02 -18.75
C VAL A 120 -0.31 1.11 -19.41
N SER A 121 -0.24 2.29 -18.81
CA SER A 121 0.79 3.26 -19.17
C SER A 121 2.11 2.71 -18.67
N ALA A 122 3.11 2.65 -19.54
CA ALA A 122 4.48 2.30 -19.16
C ALA A 122 5.00 3.38 -18.19
N VAL A 123 4.82 3.14 -16.89
CA VAL A 123 5.43 3.99 -15.87
C VAL A 123 6.91 3.70 -15.92
N SER A 124 7.70 4.65 -16.43
CA SER A 124 9.15 4.57 -16.39
C SER A 124 9.58 4.71 -14.93
N VAL A 125 10.09 3.62 -14.34
CA VAL A 125 10.62 3.62 -12.98
C VAL A 125 12.11 3.98 -13.04
N PRO A 126 12.54 5.07 -12.37
CA PRO A 126 13.95 5.45 -12.29
C PRO A 126 14.81 4.35 -11.65
N LEU A 127 16.12 4.45 -11.89
CA LEU A 127 17.09 3.54 -11.29
C LEU A 127 17.09 3.69 -9.75
N LEU A 128 17.37 2.58 -9.05
CA LEU A 128 17.36 2.51 -7.58
C LEU A 128 18.14 3.65 -6.89
N ARG A 129 19.29 4.05 -7.43
CA ARG A 129 20.10 5.16 -6.87
C ARG A 129 19.30 6.47 -6.83
N THR A 130 18.61 6.79 -7.93
CA THR A 130 17.82 8.02 -8.07
C THR A 130 16.62 8.00 -7.13
N LEU A 131 16.03 6.81 -6.93
CA LEU A 131 14.94 6.61 -5.98
C LEU A 131 15.39 6.77 -4.53
N LEU A 132 16.58 6.29 -4.16
CA LEU A 132 17.16 6.49 -2.83
C LEU A 132 17.48 7.96 -2.57
N ASP A 133 18.08 8.65 -3.54
CA ASP A 133 18.38 10.09 -3.44
C ASP A 133 17.08 10.89 -3.26
N SER A 134 16.05 10.57 -4.06
CA SER A 134 14.72 11.14 -3.93
C SER A 134 14.12 10.87 -2.55
N ALA A 135 14.18 9.62 -2.05
CA ALA A 135 13.65 9.27 -0.75
C ALA A 135 14.31 10.05 0.39
N TYR A 136 15.63 10.20 0.38
CA TYR A 136 16.34 11.00 1.39
C TYR A 136 16.04 12.49 1.32
N ALA A 137 15.65 12.99 0.14
CA ALA A 137 15.35 14.39 -0.10
C ALA A 137 13.86 14.74 0.04
N ALA A 138 12.94 13.79 -0.13
CA ALA A 138 11.50 14.07 -0.25
C ALA A 138 10.64 13.41 0.83
N ARG A 139 11.12 12.39 1.54
CA ARG A 139 10.31 11.70 2.55
C ARG A 139 9.94 12.61 3.73
N PRO A 140 8.64 12.86 3.98
CA PRO A 140 8.21 13.80 5.03
C PRO A 140 8.63 13.39 6.44
N ASP A 141 8.70 12.09 6.74
CA ASP A 141 9.10 11.59 8.06
C ASP A 141 10.60 11.85 8.35
N LEU A 142 11.48 11.75 7.35
CA LEU A 142 12.89 12.16 7.47
C LEU A 142 13.03 13.67 7.69
N TRP A 143 12.23 14.48 7.00
CA TRP A 143 12.18 15.93 7.22
C TRP A 143 11.69 16.26 8.63
N ALA A 144 10.61 15.64 9.07
CA ALA A 144 10.07 15.82 10.42
C ALA A 144 11.10 15.47 11.50
N ALA A 145 11.83 14.35 11.34
CA ALA A 145 12.87 13.93 12.27
C ALA A 145 14.06 14.92 12.30
N ARG A 146 14.51 15.40 11.13
CA ARG A 146 15.58 16.42 11.03
C ARG A 146 15.18 17.73 11.71
N THR A 147 13.98 18.23 11.41
CA THR A 147 13.42 19.45 12.01
C THR A 147 13.24 19.29 13.53
N GLY A 148 12.85 18.10 13.99
CA GLY A 148 12.75 17.76 15.41
C GLY A 148 14.10 17.87 16.13
N ILE A 149 15.17 17.31 15.55
CA ILE A 149 16.54 17.44 16.07
C ILE A 149 16.95 18.92 16.17
N GLU A 150 16.68 19.72 15.12
CA GLU A 150 16.98 21.15 15.15
C GLU A 150 16.22 21.86 16.29
N GLY A 151 14.93 21.54 16.44
CA GLY A 151 14.07 22.08 17.50
C GLY A 151 14.61 21.76 18.90
N ILE A 152 15.04 20.52 19.14
CA ILE A 152 15.68 20.11 20.40
C ILE A 152 17.01 20.86 20.59
N GLY A 153 17.81 21.04 19.54
CA GLY A 153 19.04 21.83 19.58
C GLY A 153 18.81 23.30 19.98
N LYS A 154 17.74 23.94 19.47
CA LYS A 154 17.33 25.29 19.90
C LYS A 154 16.87 25.30 21.36
N ARG A 155 16.11 24.29 21.78
CA ARG A 155 15.67 24.11 23.17
C ARG A 155 16.85 23.95 24.13
N LEU A 156 17.90 23.22 23.72
CA LEU A 156 19.12 23.08 24.49
C LEU A 156 19.84 24.43 24.67
N LYS A 157 19.93 25.25 23.61
CA LYS A 157 20.48 26.61 23.70
C LYS A 157 19.67 27.49 24.66
N TRP A 158 18.34 27.38 24.62
CA TRP A 158 17.45 28.10 25.54
C TRP A 158 17.60 27.66 27.01
N GLU A 159 17.66 26.36 27.30
CA GLU A 159 17.87 25.88 28.67
C GLU A 159 19.25 26.28 29.22
N ARG A 160 20.28 26.42 28.35
CA ARG A 160 21.59 26.98 28.73
C ARG A 160 21.55 28.47 29.02
N SER A 161 20.73 29.25 28.33
CA SER A 161 20.60 30.69 28.61
C SER A 161 19.81 30.98 29.89
N ARG A 162 18.89 30.09 30.28
CA ARG A 162 18.08 30.19 31.51
C ARG A 162 18.84 29.97 32.82
N VAL A 163 20.15 29.77 32.76
CA VAL A 163 20.99 29.70 33.97
C VAL A 163 20.87 31.02 34.73
N PHE A 164 20.87 32.15 34.03
CA PHE A 164 20.61 33.47 34.63
C PHE A 164 19.16 33.89 34.38
N SER A 165 18.50 34.41 35.41
CA SER A 165 17.16 34.99 35.28
C SER A 165 17.21 36.50 35.53
N PHE A 166 16.54 37.25 34.67
CA PHE A 166 16.28 38.67 34.85
C PHE A 166 14.80 38.92 34.64
N VAL A 167 14.17 39.59 35.61
CA VAL A 167 12.74 39.91 35.58
C VAL A 167 12.57 41.39 35.81
N LEU A 168 11.89 42.06 34.88
CA LEU A 168 11.37 43.41 35.06
C LEU A 168 9.89 43.29 35.42
N SER A 169 9.48 43.98 36.47
CA SER A 169 8.11 44.00 36.96
C SER A 169 7.64 45.45 37.12
N LEU A 170 6.37 45.72 36.83
CA LEU A 170 5.74 46.98 37.14
C LEU A 170 4.53 46.69 38.04
N ASN A 171 4.63 47.08 39.30
CA ASN A 171 3.58 46.84 40.29
C ASN A 171 2.74 48.10 40.46
N ALA A 172 1.42 47.98 40.31
CA ALA A 172 0.50 49.06 40.61
C ALA A 172 -0.17 48.79 41.97
N ARG A 173 -0.07 49.73 42.90
CA ARG A 173 -0.82 49.67 44.17
C ARG A 173 -1.87 50.77 44.17
N LEU A 174 -3.13 50.37 44.25
CA LEU A 174 -4.26 51.25 44.53
C LEU A 174 -4.41 51.37 46.04
N ASN A 175 -4.32 52.59 46.58
CA ASN A 175 -4.45 52.85 48.01
C ASN A 175 -5.49 53.96 48.19
N ASP A 176 -6.72 53.71 48.60
CA ASP A 176 -7.69 54.79 48.90
C ASP A 176 -7.31 55.46 50.25
N PRO A 177 -7.16 56.81 50.39
CA PRO A 177 -7.48 57.90 49.45
C PRO A 177 -6.31 58.45 48.63
N LYS A 178 -5.21 57.69 48.51
CA LYS A 178 -4.02 58.07 47.75
C LYS A 178 -4.16 57.71 46.25
N PRO A 179 -3.54 58.50 45.35
CA PRO A 179 -3.47 58.15 43.93
C PRO A 179 -2.74 56.82 43.69
N VAL A 180 -3.06 56.14 42.58
CA VAL A 180 -2.41 54.88 42.17
C VAL A 180 -0.90 55.07 42.12
N SER A 181 -0.17 54.22 42.81
CA SER A 181 1.30 54.23 42.82
C SER A 181 1.84 53.13 41.91
N LEU A 182 2.69 53.52 40.96
CA LEU A 182 3.42 52.61 40.08
C LEU A 182 4.83 52.40 40.64
N ALA A 183 5.21 51.14 40.81
CA ALA A 183 6.50 50.74 41.34
C ALA A 183 7.20 49.81 40.33
N PRO A 184 8.11 50.32 39.49
CA PRO A 184 8.97 49.46 38.69
C PRO A 184 9.95 48.72 39.61
N GLY A 185 10.21 47.46 39.28
CA GLY A 185 11.14 46.60 40.00
C GLY A 185 11.93 45.76 39.00
N ALA A 186 13.17 45.44 39.36
CA ALA A 186 14.02 44.52 38.62
C ALA A 186 14.60 43.48 39.59
N ALA A 187 14.60 42.22 39.19
CA ALA A 187 15.18 41.12 39.95
C ALA A 187 16.15 40.33 39.06
N ILE A 188 17.37 40.10 39.56
CA ILE A 188 18.37 39.22 38.94
C ILE A 188 18.54 38.00 39.84
N GLY A 189 18.28 36.80 39.31
CA GLY A 189 18.58 35.55 39.99
C GLY A 189 19.99 35.07 39.69
N LEU A 190 20.85 34.99 40.71
CA LEU A 190 22.21 34.44 40.61
C LEU A 190 22.23 32.97 41.08
N PRO A 191 22.44 32.00 40.17
CA PRO A 191 22.39 30.58 40.52
C PRO A 191 23.70 30.11 41.20
N ILE A 192 23.65 29.85 42.51
CA ILE A 192 24.81 29.32 43.24
C ILE A 192 24.87 27.79 43.13
N PHE A 193 23.80 27.08 43.53
CA PHE A 193 23.75 25.61 43.57
C PHE A 193 22.99 24.96 42.40
N ASN A 194 21.94 25.62 41.91
CA ASN A 194 21.11 25.13 40.80
C ASN A 194 21.35 25.98 39.55
N ARG A 195 22.23 25.50 38.68
CA ARG A 195 22.57 26.11 37.38
C ARG A 195 21.82 25.43 36.24
N ASN A 196 20.60 24.95 36.51
CA ASN A 196 19.77 24.24 35.54
C ASN A 196 20.40 22.94 34.98
N GLN A 197 21.38 22.37 35.66
CA GLN A 197 22.20 21.26 35.14
C GLN A 197 21.38 19.99 34.83
N GLY A 198 20.33 19.73 35.59
CA GLY A 198 19.44 18.59 35.36
C GLY A 198 18.63 18.71 34.07
N ARG A 199 17.99 19.87 33.84
CA ARG A 199 17.22 20.11 32.59
C ARG A 199 18.13 20.13 31.37
N ILE A 200 19.32 20.74 31.49
CA ILE A 200 20.33 20.73 30.42
C ILE A 200 20.74 19.29 30.08
N SER A 201 21.02 18.46 31.09
CA SER A 201 21.43 17.06 30.88
C SER A 201 20.30 16.23 30.25
N ARG A 202 19.06 16.45 30.68
CA ARG A 202 17.88 15.84 30.06
C ARG A 202 17.75 16.19 28.58
N VAL A 203 17.81 17.47 28.23
CA VAL A 203 17.67 17.90 26.81
C VAL A 203 18.85 17.42 25.96
N LYS A 204 20.06 17.28 26.52
CA LYS A 204 21.18 16.62 25.82
C LYS A 204 20.87 15.16 25.49
N ALA A 205 20.36 14.40 26.46
CA ALA A 205 19.97 13.01 26.25
C ALA A 205 18.82 12.90 25.23
N GLU A 206 17.84 13.80 25.28
CA GLU A 206 16.75 13.88 24.27
C GLU A 206 17.32 14.16 22.86
N LEU A 207 18.34 15.02 22.73
CA LEU A 207 19.00 15.30 21.45
C LEU A 207 19.74 14.07 20.92
N GLU A 208 20.50 13.39 21.78
CA GLU A 208 21.22 12.17 21.42
C GLU A 208 20.26 11.06 20.99
N GLN A 209 19.20 10.84 21.75
CA GLN A 209 18.14 9.90 21.40
C GLN A 209 17.52 10.23 20.04
N ALA A 210 17.17 11.49 19.78
CA ALA A 210 16.59 11.92 18.51
C ALA A 210 17.58 11.72 17.34
N SER A 211 18.88 11.95 17.54
CA SER A 211 19.91 11.67 16.54
C SER A 211 20.00 10.19 16.19
N TRP A 212 19.98 9.30 17.18
CA TRP A 212 19.96 7.85 16.94
C TRP A 212 18.68 7.39 16.24
N GLN A 213 17.53 7.94 16.63
CA GLN A 213 16.24 7.67 15.97
C GLN A 213 16.26 8.11 14.50
N TYR A 214 16.87 9.24 14.18
CA TYR A 214 17.02 9.69 12.79
C TYR A 214 17.89 8.75 11.97
N LEU A 215 19.02 8.26 12.52
CA LEU A 215 19.87 7.29 11.84
C LEU A 215 19.15 5.96 11.60
N ALA A 216 18.41 5.47 12.60
CA ALA A 216 17.57 4.28 12.46
C ALA A 216 16.49 4.47 11.39
N LEU A 217 15.78 5.62 11.39
CA LEU A 217 14.78 5.95 10.38
C LEU A 217 15.40 5.99 8.98
N ARG A 218 16.58 6.59 8.82
CA ARG A 218 17.29 6.63 7.53
C ARG A 218 17.64 5.23 7.02
N GLN A 219 17.97 4.30 7.92
CA GLN A 219 18.20 2.90 7.56
C GLN A 219 16.90 2.20 7.15
N THR A 220 15.79 2.44 7.87
CA THR A 220 14.46 1.95 7.50
C THR A 220 14.06 2.47 6.12
N VAL A 221 14.25 3.76 5.82
CA VAL A 221 13.98 4.33 4.50
C VAL A 221 14.78 3.63 3.40
N ASN A 222 16.06 3.33 3.66
CA ASN A 222 16.89 2.60 2.70
C ASN A 222 16.31 1.21 2.40
N LEU A 223 15.90 0.49 3.44
CA LEU A 223 15.30 -0.83 3.33
C LEU A 223 13.96 -0.78 2.58
N ASP A 224 13.05 0.13 2.97
CA ASP A 224 11.74 0.31 2.37
C ASP A 224 11.84 0.50 0.84
N VAL A 225 12.75 1.38 0.39
CA VAL A 225 12.94 1.68 -1.03
C VAL A 225 13.50 0.47 -1.77
N ARG A 226 14.52 -0.20 -1.20
CA ARG A 226 15.13 -1.39 -1.83
C ARG A 226 14.15 -2.54 -1.94
N GLU A 227 13.38 -2.80 -0.88
CA GLU A 227 12.38 -3.86 -0.85
C GLU A 227 11.26 -3.57 -1.87
N ALA A 228 10.71 -2.35 -1.86
CA ALA A 228 9.66 -1.98 -2.80
C ALA A 228 10.14 -2.01 -4.26
N TYR A 229 11.40 -1.63 -4.52
CA TYR A 229 12.01 -1.70 -5.84
C TYR A 229 12.18 -3.15 -6.31
N ALA A 230 12.73 -4.02 -5.45
CA ALA A 230 12.89 -5.44 -5.77
C ALA A 230 11.54 -6.14 -6.01
N GLN A 231 10.52 -5.84 -5.18
CA GLN A 231 9.15 -6.32 -5.37
C GLN A 231 8.58 -5.87 -6.72
N TYR A 232 8.82 -4.62 -7.11
CA TYR A 232 8.36 -4.09 -8.40
C TYR A 232 9.05 -4.76 -9.60
N GLU A 233 10.37 -4.94 -9.54
CA GLU A 233 11.13 -5.63 -10.61
C GLU A 233 10.68 -7.08 -10.76
N GLN A 234 10.56 -7.82 -9.65
CA GLN A 234 10.10 -9.20 -9.66
C GLN A 234 8.67 -9.32 -10.22
N ALA A 235 7.75 -8.46 -9.77
CA ALA A 235 6.38 -8.49 -10.27
C ALA A 235 6.31 -8.13 -11.78
N THR A 236 7.15 -7.20 -12.23
CA THR A 236 7.24 -6.83 -13.66
C THR A 236 7.72 -7.99 -14.52
N GLN A 237 8.74 -8.73 -14.06
CA GLN A 237 9.21 -9.95 -14.74
C GLN A 237 8.13 -11.03 -14.76
N SER A 238 7.41 -11.21 -13.65
CA SER A 238 6.29 -12.16 -13.54
C SER A 238 5.18 -11.85 -14.54
N VAL A 239 4.77 -10.57 -14.65
CA VAL A 239 3.77 -10.13 -15.65
C VAL A 239 4.22 -10.49 -17.05
N ALA A 240 5.46 -10.15 -17.42
CA ALA A 240 6.00 -10.46 -18.74
C ALA A 240 6.02 -11.97 -19.01
N LEU A 241 6.40 -12.79 -18.03
CA LEU A 241 6.45 -14.25 -18.14
C LEU A 241 5.05 -14.83 -18.40
N TRP A 242 4.07 -14.51 -17.55
CA TRP A 242 2.72 -15.08 -17.65
C TRP A 242 1.99 -14.60 -18.90
N GLU A 243 2.05 -13.30 -19.21
CA GLU A 243 1.30 -12.72 -20.34
C GLU A 243 1.91 -13.04 -21.70
N ARG A 244 3.24 -13.01 -21.82
CA ARG A 244 3.90 -13.16 -23.13
C ARG A 244 4.28 -14.60 -23.45
N SER A 245 4.46 -15.45 -22.43
CA SER A 245 4.97 -16.81 -22.63
C SER A 245 3.93 -17.88 -22.29
N TYR A 246 3.35 -17.85 -21.09
CA TYR A 246 2.47 -18.95 -20.64
C TYR A 246 1.05 -18.88 -21.22
N LEU A 247 0.40 -17.71 -21.16
CA LEU A 247 -1.00 -17.59 -21.59
C LEU A 247 -1.22 -17.94 -23.07
N PRO A 248 -0.42 -17.44 -24.04
CA PRO A 248 -0.59 -17.78 -25.44
C PRO A 248 -0.41 -19.29 -25.69
N ASN A 249 0.62 -19.89 -25.10
CA ASN A 249 0.91 -21.32 -25.24
C ASN A 249 -0.22 -22.20 -24.69
N LEU A 250 -0.77 -21.87 -23.52
CA LEU A 250 -1.88 -22.63 -22.93
C LEU A 250 -3.20 -22.44 -23.68
N SER A 251 -3.43 -21.26 -24.25
CA SER A 251 -4.59 -20.98 -25.10
C SER A 251 -4.54 -21.82 -26.38
N ASP A 252 -3.35 -21.92 -27.00
CA ASP A 252 -3.11 -22.78 -28.16
C ASP A 252 -3.21 -24.26 -27.81
N ALA A 253 -2.68 -24.68 -26.65
CA ALA A 253 -2.78 -26.05 -26.17
C ALA A 253 -4.24 -26.45 -25.97
N LEU A 254 -5.06 -25.59 -25.36
CA LEU A 254 -6.47 -25.86 -25.14
C LEU A 254 -7.23 -26.02 -26.46
N ARG A 255 -6.96 -25.16 -27.46
CA ARG A 255 -7.56 -25.27 -28.79
C ARG A 255 -7.22 -26.63 -29.43
N ARG A 256 -5.95 -27.03 -29.37
CA ARG A 256 -5.48 -28.31 -29.94
C ARG A 256 -6.07 -29.51 -29.20
N SER A 257 -6.06 -29.50 -27.86
CA SER A 257 -6.61 -30.59 -27.05
C SER A 257 -8.12 -30.75 -27.24
N THR A 258 -8.84 -29.63 -27.37
CA THR A 258 -10.30 -29.66 -27.62
C THR A 258 -10.61 -30.28 -28.98
N ASN A 259 -9.87 -29.89 -30.03
CA ASN A 259 -10.05 -30.48 -31.35
C ASN A 259 -9.73 -31.99 -31.39
N ALA A 260 -8.61 -32.40 -30.77
CA ALA A 260 -8.25 -33.82 -30.67
C ALA A 260 -9.30 -34.64 -29.89
N PHE A 261 -9.87 -34.07 -28.81
CA PHE A 261 -10.95 -34.71 -28.05
C PHE A 261 -12.25 -34.86 -28.87
N ILE A 262 -12.61 -33.85 -29.65
CA ILE A 262 -13.78 -33.89 -30.54
C ILE A 262 -13.59 -34.96 -31.62
N ASN A 263 -12.38 -35.11 -32.16
CA ASN A 263 -12.04 -36.13 -33.15
C ASN A 263 -11.90 -37.55 -32.58
N GLY A 264 -11.96 -37.71 -31.25
CA GLY A 264 -11.78 -39.00 -30.57
C GLY A 264 -10.33 -39.40 -30.31
N ASP A 265 -9.35 -38.56 -30.69
CA ASP A 265 -7.92 -38.83 -30.52
C ASP A 265 -7.48 -38.73 -29.04
N PHE A 266 -8.12 -37.84 -28.26
CA PHE A 266 -7.82 -37.62 -26.84
C PHE A 266 -8.99 -37.95 -25.92
N ALA A 267 -8.67 -38.34 -24.69
CA ALA A 267 -9.64 -38.48 -23.60
C ALA A 267 -10.03 -37.12 -23.00
N TYR A 268 -11.22 -37.04 -22.41
CA TYR A 268 -11.72 -35.84 -21.72
C TYR A 268 -10.71 -35.28 -20.69
N VAL A 269 -10.03 -36.16 -19.96
CA VAL A 269 -9.07 -35.79 -18.90
C VAL A 269 -7.99 -34.82 -19.42
N GLN A 270 -7.55 -34.99 -20.67
CA GLN A 270 -6.54 -34.10 -21.26
C GLN A 270 -7.08 -32.69 -21.50
N VAL A 271 -8.33 -32.56 -21.94
CA VAL A 271 -9.00 -31.26 -22.12
C VAL A 271 -9.29 -30.61 -20.78
N ALA A 272 -9.74 -31.39 -19.78
CA ALA A 272 -9.99 -30.91 -18.43
C ALA A 272 -8.72 -30.33 -17.78
N GLU A 273 -7.60 -31.05 -17.89
CA GLU A 273 -6.31 -30.60 -17.36
C GLU A 273 -5.82 -29.34 -18.09
N THR A 274 -5.91 -29.30 -19.42
CA THR A 274 -5.49 -28.11 -20.19
C THR A 274 -6.37 -26.90 -19.89
N THR A 275 -7.68 -27.11 -19.69
CA THR A 275 -8.63 -26.06 -19.26
C THR A 275 -8.27 -25.54 -17.87
N ARG A 276 -7.97 -26.43 -16.93
CA ARG A 276 -7.53 -26.09 -15.58
C ARG A 276 -6.24 -25.26 -15.62
N GLN A 277 -5.24 -25.70 -16.36
CA GLN A 277 -3.97 -24.98 -16.51
C GLN A 277 -4.16 -23.58 -17.12
N LEU A 278 -5.03 -23.43 -18.12
CA LEU A 278 -5.32 -22.11 -18.71
C LEU A 278 -5.99 -21.18 -17.70
N LEU A 279 -7.02 -21.64 -16.99
CA LEU A 279 -7.70 -20.85 -15.96
C LEU A 279 -6.75 -20.46 -14.83
N ASP A 280 -5.91 -21.41 -14.37
CA ASP A 280 -4.89 -21.15 -13.35
C ASP A 280 -3.88 -20.10 -13.85
N ALA A 281 -3.42 -20.20 -15.10
CA ALA A 281 -2.51 -19.22 -15.70
C ALA A 281 -3.14 -17.83 -15.86
N GLN A 282 -4.43 -17.75 -16.18
CA GLN A 282 -5.17 -16.48 -16.21
C GLN A 282 -5.23 -15.84 -14.82
N GLN A 283 -5.50 -16.63 -13.78
CA GLN A 283 -5.48 -16.15 -12.40
C GLN A 283 -4.08 -15.66 -12.01
N ARG A 284 -3.02 -16.42 -12.32
CA ARG A 284 -1.62 -16.05 -12.05
C ARG A 284 -1.19 -14.77 -12.78
N ALA A 285 -1.63 -14.59 -14.02
CA ALA A 285 -1.38 -13.36 -14.77
C ALA A 285 -2.10 -12.15 -14.13
N ALA A 286 -3.35 -12.33 -13.71
CA ALA A 286 -4.10 -11.29 -13.00
C ALA A 286 -3.41 -10.92 -11.67
N ASP A 287 -2.96 -11.92 -10.91
CA ASP A 287 -2.21 -11.73 -9.67
C ASP A 287 -0.89 -10.98 -9.90
N ALA A 288 -0.11 -11.39 -10.91
CA ALA A 288 1.14 -10.70 -11.26
C ALA A 288 0.91 -9.22 -11.61
N ARG A 289 -0.15 -8.90 -12.37
CA ARG A 289 -0.53 -7.52 -12.68
C ARG A 289 -0.89 -6.72 -11.42
N ALA A 290 -1.64 -7.35 -10.51
CA ALA A 290 -2.02 -6.72 -9.25
C ALA A 290 -0.79 -6.47 -8.37
N ASP A 291 0.10 -7.44 -8.25
CA ASP A 291 1.34 -7.32 -7.48
C ASP A 291 2.25 -6.22 -8.02
N GLN A 292 2.36 -6.10 -9.36
CA GLN A 292 3.11 -5.01 -9.98
C GLN A 292 2.54 -3.63 -9.61
N ARG A 293 1.20 -3.47 -9.66
CA ARG A 293 0.53 -2.22 -9.29
C ARG A 293 0.66 -1.89 -7.81
N ARG A 294 0.52 -2.89 -6.93
CA ARG A 294 0.74 -2.71 -5.47
C ARG A 294 2.19 -2.33 -5.17
N ALA A 295 3.15 -3.02 -5.78
CA ALA A 295 4.57 -2.73 -5.62
C ALA A 295 4.91 -1.31 -6.10
N LEU A 296 4.33 -0.87 -7.22
CA LEU A 296 4.50 0.51 -7.71
C LEU A 296 3.93 1.54 -6.73
N ALA A 297 2.74 1.30 -6.17
CA ALA A 297 2.15 2.19 -5.15
C ALA A 297 3.02 2.26 -3.88
N ARG A 298 3.55 1.12 -3.42
CA ARG A 298 4.48 1.05 -2.29
C ARG A 298 5.80 1.76 -2.59
N LEU A 299 6.34 1.60 -3.80
CA LEU A 299 7.58 2.26 -4.20
C LEU A 299 7.44 3.78 -4.21
N ARG A 300 6.34 4.30 -4.77
CA ARG A 300 5.99 5.73 -4.73
C ARG A 300 5.92 6.23 -3.28
N TYR A 301 5.24 5.51 -2.42
CA TYR A 301 5.21 5.84 -1.00
C TYR A 301 6.61 5.85 -0.36
N ALA A 302 7.41 4.81 -0.62
CA ALA A 302 8.75 4.64 -0.05
C ALA A 302 9.73 5.76 -0.46
N VAL A 303 9.53 6.38 -1.62
CA VAL A 303 10.36 7.53 -2.06
C VAL A 303 9.77 8.89 -1.70
N GLY A 304 8.65 8.93 -0.97
CA GLY A 304 8.02 10.17 -0.52
C GLY A 304 7.09 10.82 -1.54
N GLY A 305 6.63 10.10 -2.57
CA GLY A 305 5.65 10.62 -3.51
C GLY A 305 5.75 10.06 -4.93
N ARG A 306 5.30 10.86 -5.91
CA ARG A 306 5.41 10.50 -7.33
C ARG A 306 6.81 10.84 -7.86
N PHE A 307 7.21 10.08 -8.87
CA PHE A 307 8.37 10.30 -9.72
C PHE A 307 7.93 10.17 -11.18
#